data_AF-A0A382N374-F1
#
_entry.id   AF-A0A382N374-F1
#
_cell.length_a   1.000
_cell.length_b   1.000
_cell.length_c   1.000
_cell.angle_alpha   90.00
_cell.angle_beta   90.00
_cell.angle_gamma   90.00
#
_symmetry.space_group_name_H-M   'P 1'
#
loop_
_entity.id
_entity.type
_entity.pdbx_description
1 polymer ?
#
loop_
_entity_poly.entity_id
_entity_poly.type
_entity_poly.pdbx_seq_one_letter_code
_entity_poly.pdbx_strand_id
1 'polypeptide(L)' 'RLSILQDKLKEIQLKYNKSFNNKYVKVLVENQSISNPRYFFGRTPFMQSVYLESEKIEIGKEMNVKITSCNHKSLYGIA' A
#
# COMPACT_ATOMS: atom_id res chain seq x y z
N ARG A 1 22.48 -11.42 -15.65
CA ARG A 1 21.21 -11.65 -16.39
C ARG A 1 19.98 -11.45 -15.50
N LEU A 2 19.91 -12.08 -14.32
CA LEU A 2 18.79 -11.92 -13.38
C LEU A 2 18.60 -10.48 -12.88
N SER A 3 19.68 -9.79 -12.49
CA SER A 3 19.61 -8.41 -11.96
C SER A 3 18.98 -7.42 -12.94
N ILE A 4 19.33 -7.51 -14.23
CA ILE A 4 18.78 -6.65 -15.28
C ILE A 4 17.25 -6.79 -15.40
N LEU A 5 16.74 -8.02 -15.28
CA LEU A 5 15.30 -8.27 -15.30
C LEU A 5 14.62 -7.73 -14.03
N GLN A 6 15.24 -7.96 -12.87
CA GLN A 6 14.73 -7.47 -11.59
C GLN A 6 14.65 -5.93 -11.55
N ASP A 7 15.65 -5.24 -12.10
CA ASP A 7 15.67 -3.78 -12.18
C ASP A 7 14.56 -3.27 -13.11
N LYS A 8 14.34 -3.90 -14.27
CA LYS A 8 13.22 -3.56 -15.15
C LYS A 8 11.86 -3.75 -14.49
N LEU A 9 11.66 -4.87 -13.80
CA LEU A 9 10.41 -5.15 -13.06
C LEU A 9 10.18 -4.10 -11.96
N LYS A 10 11.25 -3.72 -11.25
CA LYS A 10 11.20 -2.69 -10.22
C LYS A 10 10.76 -1.34 -10.77
N GLU A 11 11.27 -0.93 -11.93
CA GLU A 11 10.86 0.31 -12.59
C GLU A 11 9.39 0.29 -13.03
N ILE A 12 8.93 -0.83 -13.60
CA ILE A 12 7.54 -1.00 -14.02
C ILE A 12 6.61 -0.91 -12.80
N GLN A 13 6.94 -1.63 -11.73
CA GLN A 13 6.16 -1.62 -10.50
C GLN A 13 6.14 -0.24 -9.85
N LEU A 14 7.27 0.48 -9.86
CA LEU A 14 7.34 1.85 -9.36
C LEU A 14 6.47 2.81 -10.18
N LYS A 15 6.49 2.71 -11.51
CA LYS A 15 5.62 3.51 -12.39
C LYS A 15 4.14 3.22 -12.15
N TYR A 16 3.78 1.94 -12.03
CA TYR A 16 2.42 1.52 -11.71
C TYR A 16 1.97 2.09 -10.37
N ASN A 17 2.77 1.94 -9.31
CA ASN A 17 2.45 2.46 -7.98
C ASN A 17 2.33 3.98 -7.95
N LYS A 18 3.19 4.71 -8.68
CA LYS A 18 3.10 6.17 -8.84
C LYS A 18 1.79 6.63 -9.47
N SER A 19 1.17 5.82 -10.33
CA SER A 19 -0.12 6.17 -10.95
C SER A 19 -1.29 6.21 -9.95
N PHE A 20 -1.12 5.61 -8.77
CA PHE A 20 -2.08 5.63 -7.66
C PHE A 20 -1.83 6.76 -6.66
N ASN A 21 -0.76 7.53 -6.82
CA ASN A 21 -0.47 8.66 -5.94
C ASN A 21 -1.61 9.69 -6.00
N ASN A 22 -2.02 10.21 -4.84
CA ASN A 22 -3.18 11.10 -4.67
C ASN A 22 -4.54 10.52 -5.07
N LYS A 23 -4.65 9.21 -5.36
CA LYS A 23 -5.94 8.56 -5.62
C LYS A 23 -6.44 7.85 -4.38
N TYR A 24 -7.75 7.71 -4.31
CA TYR A 24 -8.40 6.82 -3.35
C TYR A 24 -8.38 5.41 -3.90
N VAL A 25 -7.89 4.48 -3.09
CA VAL A 25 -7.82 3.06 -3.43
C VAL A 25 -8.57 2.28 -2.36
N LYS A 26 -9.36 1.30 -2.79
CA LYS A 26 -10.02 0.39 -1.87
C LYS A 26 -8.97 -0.54 -1.27
N VAL A 27 -8.93 -0.62 0.05
CA VAL A 27 -7.96 -1.42 0.80
C VAL A 27 -8.72 -2.22 1.84
N LEU A 28 -8.49 -3.54 1.85
CA LEU A 28 -8.91 -4.41 2.92
C LEU A 28 -7.86 -4.34 4.03
N VAL A 29 -8.26 -3.92 5.23
CA VAL A 29 -7.34 -3.85 6.37
C VAL A 29 -7.22 -5.23 7.00
N GLU A 30 -6.02 -5.81 6.94
CA GLU A 30 -5.76 -7.18 7.38
C GLU A 30 -5.18 -7.22 8.80
N ASN A 31 -4.31 -6.28 9.17
CA ASN A 31 -3.60 -6.32 10.45
C ASN A 31 -3.28 -4.92 10.97
N GLN A 32 -3.01 -4.82 12.28
CA GLN A 32 -2.44 -3.64 12.93
C GLN A 32 -0.96 -3.89 13.27
N SER A 33 -0.12 -2.86 13.17
CA SER A 33 1.28 -2.96 13.54
C SER A 33 1.44 -3.10 15.06
N ILE A 34 2.22 -4.10 15.48
CA ILE A 34 2.49 -4.39 16.89
C ILE A 34 3.35 -3.29 17.52
N SER A 35 4.28 -2.70 16.75
CA SER A 35 5.21 -1.68 17.24
C SER A 35 4.58 -0.29 17.34
N ASN A 36 3.66 0.04 16.42
CA ASN A 36 2.97 1.32 16.42
C ASN A 36 1.48 1.09 16.13
N PRO A 37 0.58 1.25 17.12
CA PRO A 37 -0.85 1.04 16.92
C PRO A 37 -1.50 2.03 15.93
N ARG A 38 -0.80 3.12 15.55
CA ARG A 38 -1.26 4.05 14.51
C ARG A 38 -1.13 3.51 13.08
N TYR A 39 -0.31 2.49 12.86
CA TYR A 39 -0.12 1.93 11.53
C TYR A 39 -0.89 0.64 11.37
N PHE A 40 -1.61 0.55 10.26
CA PHE A 40 -2.33 -0.61 9.83
C PHE A 40 -1.75 -1.13 8.52
N PHE A 41 -1.89 -2.43 8.32
CA PHE A 41 -1.49 -3.12 7.13
C PHE A 41 -2.74 -3.63 6.41
N GLY A 42 -2.80 -3.37 5.11
CA GLY A 42 -3.87 -3.85 4.27
C GLY A 42 -3.40 -4.16 2.86
N ARG A 43 -4.34 -4.64 2.05
CA ARG A 43 -4.10 -4.97 0.65
C ARG A 43 -5.15 -4.37 -0.26
N THR A 44 -4.73 -3.98 -1.45
CA THR A 44 -5.64 -3.61 -2.53
C THR A 44 -6.27 -4.87 -3.16
N PRO A 45 -7.36 -4.74 -3.94
CA PRO A 45 -7.90 -5.84 -4.74
C PRO A 45 -6.88 -6.49 -5.69
N PHE A 46 -5.85 -5.74 -6.08
CA PHE A 46 -4.73 -6.22 -6.89
C PHE A 46 -3.58 -6.77 -6.05
N MET A 47 -3.84 -7.15 -4.79
CA MET A 47 -2.89 -7.69 -3.82
C MET A 47 -1.66 -6.81 -3.55
N GLN A 48 -1.78 -5.49 -3.75
CA GLN A 48 -0.68 -4.59 -3.40
C GLN A 48 -0.72 -4.29 -1.91
N SER A 49 0.43 -4.45 -1.26
CA SER A 49 0.61 -4.08 0.15
C SER A 49 0.44 -2.58 0.34
N VAL A 50 -0.45 -2.20 1.25
CA VAL A 50 -0.70 -0.81 1.64
C VAL A 50 -0.44 -0.65 3.12
N TYR A 51 0.44 0.28 3.45
CA TYR A 51 0.61 0.78 4.81
C TYR A 51 -0.27 2.01 4.96
N LEU A 52 -1.14 2.00 5.94
CA LEU A 52 -2.05 3.10 6.20
C LEU A 52 -1.92 3.56 7.65
N GLU A 53 -1.85 4.87 7.84
CA GLU A 53 -1.87 5.49 9.16
C GLU A 53 -3.29 5.91 9.51
N SER A 54 -3.80 5.46 10.67
CA SER A 54 -5.11 5.84 11.20
C SER A 54 -5.18 5.54 12.70
N GLU A 55 -6.12 6.15 13.42
CA GLU A 55 -6.25 5.95 14.87
C GLU A 55 -7.18 4.80 15.25
N LYS A 56 -8.24 4.57 14.47
CA LYS A 56 -9.23 3.51 14.74
C LYS A 56 -9.78 2.94 13.45
N ILE A 57 -9.29 1.75 13.09
CA ILE A 57 -9.83 0.97 11.99
C ILE A 57 -10.17 -0.43 12.49
N GLU A 58 -11.32 -0.91 12.06
CA GLU A 58 -11.69 -2.31 12.24
C GLU A 58 -10.98 -3.19 11.20
N ILE A 59 -10.30 -4.20 11.71
CA ILE A 59 -9.65 -5.23 10.90
C ILE A 59 -10.74 -6.07 10.20
N GLY A 60 -10.51 -6.42 8.94
CA GLY A 60 -11.43 -7.20 8.11
C GLY A 60 -12.46 -6.36 7.33
N LYS A 61 -12.42 -5.03 7.44
CA LYS A 61 -13.24 -4.13 6.62
C LYS A 61 -12.47 -3.57 5.43
N GLU A 62 -13.19 -3.37 4.34
CA GLU A 62 -12.71 -2.65 3.17
C GLU A 62 -12.98 -1.15 3.34
N MET A 63 -11.96 -0.33 3.10
CA MET A 63 -12.05 1.13 3.22
C MET A 63 -11.32 1.81 2.06
N ASN A 64 -11.79 2.99 1.68
CA ASN A 64 -11.10 3.83 0.72
C ASN A 64 -9.99 4.62 1.42
N VAL A 65 -8.74 4.33 1.07
CA VAL A 65 -7.56 4.99 1.63
C VAL A 65 -6.99 5.94 0.60
N LYS A 66 -6.61 7.16 1.02
CA LYS A 66 -5.92 8.10 0.15
C LYS A 66 -4.44 7.77 0.13
N ILE A 67 -3.91 7.41 -1.03
CA ILE A 67 -2.48 7.15 -1.18
C ILE A 67 -1.73 8.48 -1.27
N THR A 68 -0.80 8.71 -0.34
CA THR A 68 0.02 9.93 -0.25
C THR A 68 1.42 9.70 -0.81
N SER A 69 1.91 8.47 -0.74
CA SER A 69 3.24 8.10 -1.21
C SER A 69 3.26 6.65 -1.65
N CYS A 70 4.28 6.29 -2.43
CA CYS A 70 4.46 4.93 -2.90
C CYS A 70 5.94 4.60 -3.10
N ASN A 71 6.26 3.33 -2.94
CA ASN A 71 7.55 2.76 -3.31
C ASN A 71 7.33 1.65 -4.34
N HIS A 72 8.40 1.04 -4.86
CA HIS A 72 8.32 -0.07 -5.82
C HIS A 72 7.65 -1.34 -5.27
N LYS A 73 7.46 -1.48 -3.94
CA LYS A 73 6.85 -2.66 -3.31
C LYS A 73 5.49 -2.39 -2.67
N SER A 74 5.33 -1.21 -2.06
CA SER A 74 4.19 -0.91 -1.22
C SER A 74 3.67 0.49 -1.46
N LEU A 75 2.38 0.68 -1.20
CA LEU A 75 1.72 1.98 -1.18
C LEU A 75 1.63 2.47 0.27
N TYR A 76 1.66 3.79 0.44
CA TYR A 76 1.51 4.46 1.73
C TYR A 76 0.36 5.44 1.64
N GLY A 77 -0.54 5.37 2.61
CA GLY A 77 -1.72 6.21 2.63
C GLY A 77 -2.12 6.62 4.03
N ILE A 78 -3.08 7.53 4.08
CA ILE A 78 -3.71 7.98 5.31
C ILE A 78 -5.21 7.70 5.12
N ALA A 79 -5.83 7.17 6.18
CA ALA A 79 -7.24 6.81 6.20
C ALA A 79 -7.98 7.52 7.33
#